data_AF-A0A1F8RQQ6-F1
#
_entry.id   AF-A0A1F8RQQ6-F1
#
_cell.length_a   1.000
_cell.length_b   1.000
_cell.length_c   1.000
_cell.angle_alpha   90.00
_cell.angle_beta   90.00
_cell.angle_gamma   90.00
#
_symmetry.space_group_name_H-M   'P 1'
#
loop_
_entity.id
_entity.type
_entity.pdbx_description
1 polymer ?
#
loop_
_entity_poly.entity_id
_entity_poly.type
_entity_poly.pdbx_seq_one_letter_code
_entity_poly.pdbx_strand_id
1 'polypeptide(L)'
;MLVGLVLSSCTGTWVSGAMGWGAPQATLSPAQQIELLRSELIPAQDSLTGYGPTFSRAGYEQLLEWNGEMAPETRWAGAYEALDIRLPCCNAAHPNRDEKRNCGCGHHAALYGASKSLLHRGFSAAEAQVEVDRWRAFYFPKERLLTELRRRALTDPNYEQALRNMEQQGAC
;
A
#
# COMPACT_ATOMS: atom_id res chain seq x y z
N MET A 1 -25.49 26.72 76.22
CA MET A 1 -25.58 25.27 75.96
C MET A 1 -24.51 24.96 74.93
N LEU A 2 -23.27 24.54 75.21
CA LEU A 2 -22.75 23.39 75.99
C LEU A 2 -23.17 22.02 75.42
N VAL A 3 -22.14 21.19 75.17
CA VAL A 3 -22.12 19.73 74.87
C VAL A 3 -22.37 19.35 73.39
N GLY A 4 -21.57 18.53 72.69
CA GLY A 4 -20.40 17.73 73.03
C GLY A 4 -19.91 16.93 71.80
N LEU A 5 -18.66 16.45 71.87
CA LEU A 5 -18.04 15.51 70.92
C LEU A 5 -18.84 14.21 70.74
N VAL A 6 -18.78 13.59 69.55
CA VAL A 6 -18.40 12.17 69.40
C VAL A 6 -17.64 11.98 68.08
N LEU A 7 -16.38 11.58 68.19
CA LEU A 7 -15.59 10.90 67.15
C LEU A 7 -16.14 9.49 66.96
N SER A 8 -16.45 9.10 65.72
CA SER A 8 -16.52 7.69 65.35
C SER A 8 -15.61 7.43 64.16
N SER A 9 -14.47 6.86 64.49
CA SER A 9 -13.49 6.27 63.59
C SER A 9 -14.10 5.05 62.91
N CYS A 10 -14.35 5.12 61.60
CA CYS A 10 -14.50 3.92 60.78
C CYS A 10 -13.18 3.67 60.06
N THR A 11 -12.37 2.81 60.68
CA THR A 11 -11.32 2.05 60.02
C THR A 11 -11.94 1.25 58.87
N GLY A 12 -11.69 1.67 57.64
CA GLY A 12 -12.03 0.95 56.42
C GLY A 12 -10.75 0.67 55.64
N THR A 13 -10.28 -0.56 55.77
CA THR A 13 -9.29 -1.28 54.96
C THR A 13 -8.91 -0.68 53.61
N TRP A 14 -7.60 -0.56 53.41
CA TRP A 14 -6.94 -0.51 52.10
C TRP A 14 -7.43 -1.68 51.25
N VAL A 15 -8.09 -1.38 50.12
CA VAL A 15 -8.11 -2.30 48.98
C VAL A 15 -7.28 -1.63 47.90
N SER A 16 -6.03 -2.07 47.80
CA SER A 16 -5.21 -1.91 46.61
C SER A 16 -5.93 -2.58 45.45
N GLY A 17 -6.81 -1.85 44.77
CA GLY A 17 -7.46 -2.26 43.55
C GLY A 17 -6.56 -1.97 42.35
N ALA A 18 -5.48 -2.72 42.22
CA ALA A 18 -4.80 -2.87 40.94
C ALA A 18 -5.76 -3.62 39.99
N MET A 19 -6.61 -2.90 39.29
CA MET A 19 -7.41 -3.42 38.18
C MET A 19 -7.43 -2.43 37.02
N GLY A 20 -6.23 -2.16 36.49
CA GLY A 20 -6.10 -1.88 35.07
C GLY A 20 -5.80 -3.21 34.38
N TRP A 21 -6.79 -4.09 34.29
CA TRP A 21 -6.74 -5.19 33.33
C TRP A 21 -6.77 -4.51 31.97
N GLY A 22 -5.59 -4.24 31.41
CA GLY A 22 -5.47 -4.00 29.98
C GLY A 22 -6.10 -5.22 29.33
N ALA A 23 -7.32 -5.05 28.81
CA ALA A 23 -7.94 -6.09 28.01
C ALA A 23 -6.88 -6.55 27.01
N PRO A 24 -6.61 -7.87 26.87
CA PRO A 24 -5.69 -8.31 25.83
C PRO A 24 -6.23 -7.74 24.53
N GLN A 25 -5.49 -6.80 23.94
CA GLN A 25 -5.75 -6.39 22.56
C GLN A 25 -5.74 -7.69 21.77
N ALA A 26 -6.90 -8.08 21.25
CA ALA A 26 -7.01 -9.33 20.52
C ALA A 26 -5.96 -9.29 19.41
N THR A 27 -4.91 -10.10 19.57
CA THR A 27 -3.86 -10.21 18.56
C THR A 27 -4.51 -10.85 17.35
N LEU A 28 -4.59 -10.09 16.25
CA LEU A 28 -5.11 -10.60 14.98
C LEU A 28 -4.36 -11.88 14.62
N SER A 29 -5.08 -12.90 14.16
CA SER A 29 -4.42 -14.06 13.55
C SER A 29 -3.62 -13.61 12.32
N PRO A 30 -2.60 -14.37 11.88
CA PRO A 30 -1.85 -14.04 10.68
C PRO A 30 -2.74 -13.79 9.45
N ALA A 31 -3.81 -14.57 9.28
CA ALA A 31 -4.77 -14.38 8.19
C ALA A 31 -5.55 -13.06 8.32
N GLN A 32 -6.03 -12.73 9.53
CA GLN A 32 -6.72 -11.46 9.79
C GLN A 32 -5.79 -10.26 9.59
N GLN A 33 -4.53 -10.38 9.99
CA GLN A 33 -3.52 -9.34 9.80
C GLN A 33 -3.21 -9.13 8.31
N ILE A 34 -3.08 -10.21 7.52
CA ILE A 34 -2.90 -10.12 6.06
C ILE A 34 -4.11 -9.45 5.41
N GLU A 35 -5.32 -9.82 5.80
CA GLU A 35 -6.54 -9.23 5.23
C GLU A 35 -6.65 -7.74 5.55
N LEU A 36 -6.34 -7.35 6.78
CA LEU A 36 -6.27 -5.95 7.18
C LEU A 36 -5.27 -5.18 6.31
N LEU A 37 -4.03 -5.68 6.20
CA LEU A 37 -3.00 -5.05 5.36
C LEU A 37 -3.39 -5.00 3.89
N ARG A 38 -4.09 -6.02 3.38
CA ARG A 38 -4.60 -6.04 2.01
C ARG A 38 -5.59 -4.90 1.79
N SER A 39 -6.58 -4.76 2.66
CA SER A 39 -7.56 -3.67 2.58
C SER A 39 -6.95 -2.27 2.73
N GLU A 40 -5.84 -2.14 3.46
CA GLU A 40 -5.13 -0.88 3.65
C GLU A 40 -4.28 -0.48 2.43
N LEU A 41 -3.62 -1.45 1.80
CA LEU A 41 -2.49 -1.19 0.89
C LEU A 41 -2.78 -1.51 -0.57
N ILE A 42 -3.68 -2.44 -0.83
CA ILE A 42 -3.95 -2.95 -2.17
C ILE A 42 -5.26 -2.34 -2.64
N PRO A 43 -5.27 -1.57 -3.74
CA PRO A 43 -6.51 -1.11 -4.33
C PRO A 43 -7.45 -2.28 -4.62
N ALA A 44 -8.74 -2.12 -4.31
CA ALA A 44 -9.73 -3.16 -4.56
C ALA A 44 -9.93 -3.35 -6.08
N GLN A 45 -10.23 -4.60 -6.47
CA GLN A 45 -10.62 -4.91 -7.85
C GLN A 45 -11.77 -4.00 -8.31
N ASP A 46 -11.66 -3.48 -9.53
CA ASP A 46 -12.60 -2.57 -10.20
C ASP A 46 -12.77 -1.19 -9.51
N SER A 47 -11.99 -0.88 -8.48
CA SER A 47 -11.99 0.45 -7.86
C SER A 47 -11.35 1.51 -8.75
N LEU A 48 -11.75 2.77 -8.60
CA LEU A 48 -11.26 3.89 -9.41
C LEU A 48 -9.87 4.36 -8.95
N THR A 49 -9.00 4.67 -9.93
CA THR A 49 -7.70 5.34 -9.70
C THR A 49 -7.84 6.80 -9.29
N GLY A 50 -8.95 7.45 -9.65
CA GLY A 50 -9.11 8.91 -9.59
C GLY A 50 -8.61 9.63 -10.85
N TYR A 51 -7.96 8.90 -11.77
CA TYR A 51 -7.38 9.44 -13.00
C TYR A 51 -8.02 8.93 -14.29
N GLY A 52 -9.05 8.09 -14.16
CA GLY A 52 -9.84 7.52 -15.27
C GLY A 52 -9.91 5.99 -15.18
N PRO A 53 -8.78 5.28 -15.24
CA PRO A 53 -8.75 3.82 -15.21
C PRO A 53 -9.29 3.26 -13.89
N THR A 54 -9.73 2.00 -13.93
CA THR A 54 -10.03 1.20 -12.73
C THR A 54 -8.89 0.22 -12.46
N PHE A 55 -8.68 -0.18 -11.21
CA PHE A 55 -7.78 -1.27 -10.85
C PHE A 55 -8.38 -2.61 -11.30
N SER A 56 -8.24 -2.88 -12.59
CA SER A 56 -8.85 -4.00 -13.28
C SER A 56 -8.04 -4.35 -14.52
N ARG A 57 -8.44 -5.44 -15.21
CA ARG A 57 -7.89 -5.77 -16.52
C ARG A 57 -8.15 -4.67 -17.56
N ALA A 58 -9.35 -4.10 -17.58
CA ALA A 58 -9.71 -3.05 -18.52
C ALA A 58 -8.87 -1.78 -18.28
N GLY A 59 -8.63 -1.43 -17.01
CA GLY A 59 -7.75 -0.30 -16.70
C GLY A 59 -6.30 -0.59 -17.06
N TYR A 60 -5.81 -1.81 -16.84
CA TYR A 60 -4.49 -2.22 -17.32
C TYR A 60 -4.35 -2.08 -18.84
N GLU A 61 -5.34 -2.55 -19.61
CA GLU A 61 -5.36 -2.40 -21.08
C GLU A 61 -5.35 -0.91 -21.49
N GLN A 62 -6.12 -0.06 -20.81
CA GLN A 62 -6.12 1.39 -21.04
C GLN A 62 -4.75 2.03 -20.75
N LEU A 63 -4.02 1.57 -19.73
CA LEU A 63 -2.67 2.05 -19.46
C LEU A 63 -1.70 1.67 -20.58
N LEU A 64 -1.85 0.49 -21.18
CA LEU A 64 -1.03 0.10 -22.34
C LEU A 64 -1.32 1.00 -23.54
N GLU A 65 -2.58 1.34 -23.78
CA GLU A 65 -2.99 2.28 -24.84
C GLU A 65 -2.34 3.65 -24.62
N TRP A 66 -2.45 4.23 -23.43
CA TRP A 66 -1.79 5.50 -23.11
C TRP A 66 -0.28 5.48 -23.31
N ASN A 67 0.36 4.35 -23.02
CA ASN A 67 1.79 4.20 -23.28
C ASN A 67 2.13 4.27 -24.77
N GLY A 68 1.27 3.74 -25.64
CA GLY A 68 1.47 3.76 -27.10
C GLY A 68 1.13 5.11 -27.74
N GLU A 69 0.24 5.90 -27.14
CA GLU A 69 -0.24 7.17 -27.69
C GLU A 69 0.66 8.37 -27.34
N MET A 70 1.41 8.29 -26.24
CA MET A 70 2.16 9.42 -25.68
C MET A 70 3.66 9.14 -25.68
N ALA A 71 4.45 10.10 -26.14
CA ALA A 71 5.91 10.08 -26.02
C ALA A 71 6.38 11.04 -24.92
N PRO A 72 7.48 10.75 -24.21
CA PRO A 72 8.10 11.66 -23.25
C PRO A 72 8.46 13.04 -23.83
N GLU A 73 7.72 14.08 -23.47
CA GLU A 73 7.98 15.46 -23.92
C GLU A 73 9.09 16.12 -23.09
N THR A 74 9.89 16.99 -23.71
CA THR A 74 10.99 17.72 -23.04
C THR A 74 10.56 18.40 -21.73
N ARG A 75 9.34 18.95 -21.66
CA ARG A 75 8.84 19.69 -20.50
C ARG A 75 8.67 18.84 -19.23
N TRP A 76 8.51 17.53 -19.37
CA TRP A 76 8.28 16.61 -18.24
C TRP A 76 9.13 15.34 -18.29
N ALA A 77 10.00 15.17 -19.29
CA ALA A 77 10.88 14.00 -19.43
C ALA A 77 11.76 13.75 -18.19
N GLY A 78 12.30 14.81 -17.57
CA GLY A 78 13.10 14.66 -16.35
C GLY A 78 12.28 14.14 -15.16
N ALA A 79 11.01 14.54 -15.04
CA ALA A 79 10.10 14.01 -14.03
C ALA A 79 9.76 12.54 -14.29
N TYR A 80 9.54 12.19 -15.57
CA TYR A 80 9.31 10.81 -15.99
C TYR A 80 10.49 9.91 -15.63
N GLU A 81 11.71 10.27 -16.06
CA GLU A 81 12.94 9.48 -15.80
C GLU A 81 13.31 9.37 -14.31
N ALA A 82 12.74 10.21 -13.44
CA ALA A 82 12.96 10.16 -12.00
C ALA A 82 12.04 9.17 -11.26
N LEU A 83 10.98 8.65 -11.90
CA LEU A 83 10.03 7.73 -11.26
C LEU A 83 10.69 6.39 -10.95
N ASP A 84 10.34 5.81 -9.80
CA ASP A 84 10.69 4.44 -9.41
C ASP A 84 9.59 3.48 -9.88
N ILE A 85 9.91 2.70 -10.91
CA ILE A 85 9.00 1.72 -11.51
C ILE A 85 9.37 0.28 -11.14
N ARG A 86 10.31 0.05 -10.21
CA ARG A 86 10.82 -1.30 -9.93
C ARG A 86 9.71 -2.30 -9.66
N LEU A 87 9.72 -3.38 -10.42
CA LEU A 87 8.84 -4.52 -10.24
C LEU A 87 9.63 -5.74 -9.74
N PRO A 88 9.01 -6.66 -9.00
CA PRO A 88 9.66 -7.91 -8.59
C PRO A 88 10.09 -8.81 -9.77
N CYS A 89 9.50 -8.60 -10.94
CA CYS A 89 9.64 -9.46 -12.11
C CYS A 89 10.87 -9.18 -12.98
N CYS A 90 11.47 -8.00 -12.88
CA CYS A 90 12.62 -7.62 -13.68
C CYS A 90 13.38 -6.42 -13.09
N ASN A 91 14.60 -6.18 -13.59
CA ASN A 91 15.53 -5.22 -13.00
C ASN A 91 15.37 -3.77 -13.49
N ALA A 92 14.33 -3.46 -14.27
CA ALA A 92 14.08 -2.08 -14.68
C ALA A 92 13.64 -1.24 -13.47
N ALA A 93 14.26 -0.08 -13.30
CA ALA A 93 14.07 0.74 -12.10
C ALA A 93 13.53 2.14 -12.39
N HIS A 94 13.93 2.70 -13.52
CA HIS A 94 13.53 4.02 -13.95
C HIS A 94 13.14 3.94 -15.42
N PRO A 95 12.10 4.66 -15.86
CA PRO A 95 11.82 4.77 -17.27
C PRO A 95 12.89 5.64 -17.94
N ASN A 96 13.04 5.51 -19.25
CA ASN A 96 13.90 6.32 -20.08
C ASN A 96 13.06 7.07 -21.10
N ARG A 97 13.42 8.33 -21.37
CA ARG A 97 12.79 9.13 -22.43
C ARG A 97 13.04 8.55 -23.82
N ASP A 98 14.19 7.91 -24.03
CA ASP A 98 14.43 7.06 -25.21
C ASP A 98 13.82 5.69 -24.92
N GLU A 99 12.56 5.54 -25.33
CA GLU A 99 11.73 4.39 -24.98
C GLU A 99 12.26 3.05 -25.50
N LYS A 100 13.16 3.06 -26.48
CA LYS A 100 13.85 1.85 -26.95
C LYS A 100 14.70 1.19 -25.86
N ARG A 101 15.03 1.94 -24.80
CA ARG A 101 15.81 1.48 -23.64
C ARG A 101 14.92 0.95 -22.52
N ASN A 102 13.60 1.09 -22.63
CA ASN A 102 12.67 0.69 -21.59
C ASN A 102 12.41 -0.82 -21.63
N CYS A 103 12.10 -1.39 -20.46
CA CYS A 103 11.61 -2.76 -20.41
C CYS A 103 10.27 -2.87 -21.13
N GLY A 104 10.16 -3.77 -22.11
CA GLY A 104 8.94 -3.98 -22.90
C GLY A 104 7.90 -4.92 -22.28
N CYS A 105 8.04 -5.30 -21.00
CA CYS A 105 7.05 -6.15 -20.36
C CYS A 105 5.74 -5.39 -20.11
N GLY A 106 4.61 -6.10 -20.12
CA GLY A 106 3.29 -5.50 -20.02
C GLY A 106 3.09 -4.63 -18.77
N HIS A 107 3.54 -5.11 -17.60
CA HIS A 107 3.44 -4.33 -16.36
C HIS A 107 4.21 -3.02 -16.41
N HIS A 108 5.44 -3.01 -16.95
CA HIS A 108 6.20 -1.77 -17.11
C HIS A 108 5.57 -0.85 -18.16
N ALA A 109 5.11 -1.40 -19.28
CA ALA A 109 4.38 -0.63 -20.28
C ALA A 109 3.15 0.07 -19.68
N ALA A 110 2.41 -0.60 -18.80
CA ALA A 110 1.28 0.00 -18.10
C ALA A 110 1.73 1.11 -17.12
N LEU A 111 2.79 0.88 -16.33
CA LEU A 111 3.34 1.93 -15.44
C LEU A 111 3.83 3.15 -16.22
N TYR A 112 4.45 2.96 -17.39
CA TYR A 112 4.82 4.05 -18.28
C TYR A 112 3.59 4.82 -18.77
N GLY A 113 2.53 4.12 -19.19
CA GLY A 113 1.29 4.76 -19.62
C GLY A 113 0.63 5.59 -18.53
N ALA A 114 0.56 5.07 -17.30
CA ALA A 114 0.07 5.83 -16.15
C ALA A 114 0.91 7.09 -15.92
N SER A 115 2.24 6.93 -15.91
CA SER A 115 3.20 8.02 -15.70
C SER A 115 3.08 9.12 -16.77
N LYS A 116 3.07 8.71 -18.05
CA LYS A 116 2.97 9.62 -19.20
C LYS A 116 1.65 10.38 -19.18
N SER A 117 0.53 9.70 -18.95
CA SER A 117 -0.80 10.32 -18.90
C SER A 117 -0.87 11.40 -17.81
N LEU A 118 -0.38 11.10 -16.60
CA LEU A 118 -0.37 12.03 -15.48
C LEU A 118 0.52 13.24 -15.76
N LEU A 119 1.77 13.02 -16.15
CA LEU A 119 2.72 14.09 -16.42
C LEU A 119 2.29 14.96 -17.61
N HIS A 120 1.74 14.35 -18.66
CA HIS A 120 1.20 15.08 -19.81
C HIS A 120 0.05 16.03 -19.43
N ARG A 121 -0.83 15.57 -18.52
CA ARG A 121 -1.95 16.34 -17.95
C ARG A 121 -1.51 17.38 -16.91
N GLY A 122 -0.22 17.46 -16.60
CA GLY A 122 0.36 18.47 -15.71
C GLY A 122 0.38 18.11 -14.22
N PHE A 123 0.12 16.84 -13.87
CA PHE A 123 0.34 16.37 -12.51
C PHE A 123 1.83 16.32 -12.18
N SER A 124 2.14 16.45 -10.90
CA SER A 124 3.51 16.41 -10.40
C SER A 124 4.12 15.00 -10.45
N ALA A 125 5.46 14.93 -10.42
CA ALA A 125 6.18 13.66 -10.30
C ALA A 125 5.77 12.87 -9.04
N ALA A 126 5.45 13.56 -7.94
CA ALA A 126 5.00 12.93 -6.70
C ALA A 126 3.63 12.27 -6.87
N GLU A 127 2.68 12.95 -7.51
CA GLU A 127 1.36 12.38 -7.81
C GLU A 127 1.47 11.20 -8.78
N ALA A 128 2.32 11.30 -9.79
CA ALA A 128 2.62 10.20 -10.71
C ALA A 128 3.23 9.00 -9.96
N GLN A 129 4.19 9.23 -9.06
CA GLN A 129 4.80 8.17 -8.27
C GLN A 129 3.79 7.47 -7.35
N VAL A 130 2.90 8.23 -6.70
CA VAL A 130 1.84 7.65 -5.87
C VAL A 130 0.96 6.71 -6.70
N GLU A 131 0.59 7.11 -7.91
CA GLU A 131 -0.24 6.26 -8.77
C GLU A 131 0.53 5.04 -9.29
N VAL A 132 1.80 5.20 -9.67
CA VAL A 132 2.69 4.07 -10.00
C VAL A 132 2.76 3.08 -8.84
N ASP A 133 2.92 3.55 -7.60
CA ASP A 133 2.99 2.68 -6.42
C ASP A 133 1.69 1.94 -6.15
N ARG A 134 0.54 2.56 -6.40
CA ARG A 134 -0.78 1.92 -6.29
C ARG A 134 -0.96 0.82 -7.33
N TRP A 135 -0.55 1.05 -8.58
CA TRP A 135 -0.58 0.02 -9.62
C TRP A 135 0.41 -1.11 -9.33
N ARG A 136 1.61 -0.80 -8.84
CA ARG A 136 2.58 -1.82 -8.38
C ARG A 136 2.00 -2.69 -7.28
N ALA A 137 1.32 -2.08 -6.30
CA ALA A 137 0.64 -2.80 -5.23
C ALA A 137 -0.50 -3.69 -5.78
N PHE A 138 -1.27 -3.18 -6.73
CA PHE A 138 -2.35 -3.95 -7.37
C PHE A 138 -1.82 -5.13 -8.21
N TYR A 139 -0.74 -4.94 -8.97
CA TYR A 139 -0.15 -6.02 -9.78
C TYR A 139 0.57 -7.06 -8.92
N PHE A 140 1.28 -6.64 -7.87
CA PHE A 140 2.13 -7.50 -7.05
C PHE A 140 1.73 -7.42 -5.56
N PRO A 141 0.50 -7.83 -5.21
CA PRO A 141 -0.05 -7.63 -3.87
C PRO A 141 0.73 -8.42 -2.82
N LYS A 142 1.18 -9.63 -3.16
CA LYS A 142 1.96 -10.48 -2.25
C LYS A 142 3.28 -9.82 -1.86
N GLU A 143 4.04 -9.29 -2.82
CA GLU A 143 5.32 -8.65 -2.59
C GLU A 143 5.15 -7.33 -1.82
N ARG A 144 4.07 -6.60 -2.10
CA ARG A 144 3.71 -5.41 -1.32
C ARG A 144 3.43 -5.74 0.15
N LEU A 145 2.62 -6.78 0.40
CA LEU A 145 2.29 -7.23 1.75
C LEU A 145 3.52 -7.77 2.49
N LEU A 146 4.38 -8.57 1.84
CA LEU A 146 5.65 -9.04 2.42
C LEU A 146 6.56 -7.88 2.84
N THR A 147 6.68 -6.87 1.99
CA THR A 147 7.47 -5.68 2.28
C THR A 147 6.92 -4.94 3.50
N GLU A 148 5.61 -4.81 3.59
CA GLU A 148 4.97 -4.12 4.71
C GLU A 148 5.09 -4.89 6.03
N LEU A 149 4.89 -6.21 6.01
CA LEU A 149 5.09 -7.06 7.19
C LEU A 149 6.51 -6.90 7.77
N ARG A 150 7.53 -6.93 6.89
CA ARG A 150 8.93 -6.70 7.28
C ARG A 150 9.14 -5.30 7.84
N ARG A 151 8.56 -4.27 7.19
CA ARG A 151 8.65 -2.88 7.63
C ARG A 151 8.04 -2.67 9.03
N ARG A 152 6.93 -3.36 9.32
CA ARG A 152 6.26 -3.33 10.63
C ARG A 152 6.89 -4.29 11.66
N ALA A 153 7.99 -4.97 11.31
CA ALA A 153 8.65 -5.98 12.15
C ALA A 153 7.69 -7.07 12.67
N LEU A 154 6.72 -7.47 11.83
CA LEU A 154 5.78 -8.55 12.14
C LEU A 154 6.43 -9.88 11.75
N THR A 155 6.80 -10.70 12.74
CA THR A 155 7.69 -11.87 12.58
C THR A 155 7.01 -13.24 12.76
N ASP A 156 5.69 -13.33 12.53
CA ASP A 156 4.99 -14.63 12.63
C ASP A 156 5.40 -15.56 11.46
N PRO A 157 5.89 -16.78 11.73
CA PRO A 157 6.29 -17.73 10.69
C PRO A 157 5.13 -18.15 9.78
N ASN A 158 3.88 -17.98 10.20
CA ASN A 158 2.70 -18.36 9.42
C ASN A 158 2.26 -17.31 8.39
N TYR A 159 2.87 -16.12 8.37
CA TYR A 159 2.55 -15.11 7.35
C TYR A 159 2.81 -15.61 5.94
N GLU A 160 3.89 -16.37 5.73
CA GLU A 160 4.19 -16.93 4.41
C GLU A 160 3.11 -17.92 3.94
N GLN A 161 2.57 -18.73 4.85
CA GLN A 161 1.48 -19.64 4.52
C GLN A 161 0.18 -18.88 4.20
N ALA A 162 -0.13 -17.84 4.98
CA ALA A 162 -1.29 -17.00 4.72
C ALA A 162 -1.20 -16.32 3.32
N LEU A 163 -0.02 -15.82 2.96
CA LEU A 163 0.25 -15.23 1.65
C LEU A 163 0.23 -16.23 0.49
N ARG A 164 0.64 -17.49 0.72
CA ARG A 164 0.53 -18.55 -0.30
C ARG A 164 -0.91 -18.89 -0.65
N ASN A 165 -1.84 -18.69 0.29
CA ASN A 165 -3.26 -18.99 0.10
C ASN A 165 -4.04 -17.86 -0.60
N MET A 166 -3.40 -16.73 -0.91
CA MET A 166 -4.04 -15.66 -1.69
C MET A 166 -4.22 -16.09 -3.15
N GLU A 167 -5.33 -15.68 -3.78
CA GLU A 167 -5.55 -15.86 -5.22
C GLU A 167 -4.38 -15.27 -6.01
N GLN A 168 -3.88 -16.00 -7.02
CA GLN A 168 -2.75 -15.57 -7.82
C GLN A 168 -3.12 -14.38 -8.71
N GLN A 169 -2.88 -13.16 -8.22
CA GLN A 169 -2.72 -11.96 -9.03
C GLN A 169 -1.23 -11.63 -9.10
N GLY A 170 -0.72 -11.28 -10.30
CA GLY A 170 0.68 -10.85 -10.45
C GLY A 170 1.68 -11.89 -10.92
N ALA A 171 1.25 -12.96 -11.60
CA ALA A 171 2.19 -13.82 -12.30
C ALA A 171 2.89 -13.01 -13.41
N CYS A 172 4.21 -13.16 -13.51
CA CYS A 172 5.04 -12.48 -14.49
C CYS A 172 4.91 -13.10 -15.88
#